data_AF-A0A3S5WGK4-F1
#
_entry.id   AF-A0A3S5WGK4-F1
#
_cell.length_a   1.000
_cell.length_b   1.000
_cell.length_c   1.000
_cell.angle_alpha   90.00
_cell.angle_beta   90.00
_cell.angle_gamma   90.00
#
_symmetry.space_group_name_H-M   'P 1'
#
loop_
_entity.id
_entity.type
_entity.pdbx_description
1 polymer ?
#
loop_
_entity_poly.entity_id
_entity_poly.type
_entity_poly.pdbx_seq_one_letter_code
_entity_poly.pdbx_strand_id
1 'polypeptide(L)'
;MKKEFMEKKSTFEADLILQELRLHIKMDGEELTAQETALYDRQIRVWGVDAQRSEPVSLEPFVHLPRTQLLEQRTSHTITILNTPLNILTLQSTLPPDSTIRLASLPFKGPDQSLPPNSENIDALPYLLVLHLCEASRSLKPSFHGFISSMDPLPLCIISDVFFGWTVEIANQLGIFHSFFLSSGGYDIAVYFSLWLNLPHSCTDSDEFLLPDFPEAGASHRSQLSNQLKSANGLDPWLLFLQQELSLCLGSDGFLFNTVEELEKTGLGLSKSHILVSGMNGTVAEFCKNIVLAGVGSLTLMDDRLVTEEDLLANFLIRPDEKEFGGRSLAEFCCDSLREFNPMVRVSVEKGKSCCDLSSFDGEFFDKFDAVVVARCSLAIKKVINAKCRKRSKGTQIAFYAVDCRDSCGEIFVDLQNYTYAQKSPDGTIDCLLKYPSFEEAITVPWQTLPKRTTKLYFAMRVIESFEQAEGRNPGETSLADLPTVLVLRKELCEAQSFNESQIPVGLLERLLAGTREYPPVCAILGGILGQEVIKAISGKGDPLKNFFLFDVVDGKGVIEDISNPTET
;
A
#
# COMPACT_ATOMS: atom_id res chain seq x y z
N MET A 1 -21.18 17.71 36.60
CA MET A 1 -21.61 17.70 35.18
C MET A 1 -20.62 17.04 34.21
N LYS A 2 -19.53 16.39 34.66
CA LYS A 2 -18.48 15.79 33.80
C LYS A 2 -18.35 14.25 33.93
N LYS A 3 -19.33 13.58 34.53
CA LYS A 3 -19.31 12.11 34.75
C LYS A 3 -20.64 11.40 34.42
N GLU A 4 -21.69 12.16 34.08
CA GLU A 4 -23.02 11.64 33.72
C GLU A 4 -23.20 11.44 32.20
N PHE A 5 -22.25 11.88 31.37
CA PHE A 5 -22.34 11.77 29.91
C PHE A 5 -22.11 10.33 29.39
N MET A 6 -21.48 9.46 30.20
CA MET A 6 -21.13 8.09 29.81
C MET A 6 -22.10 7.01 30.32
N GLU A 7 -23.10 7.33 31.17
CA GLU A 7 -23.90 6.29 31.85
C GLU A 7 -25.43 6.35 31.65
N LYS A 8 -26.01 7.33 30.94
CA LYS A 8 -27.47 7.35 30.73
C LYS A 8 -27.93 7.89 29.37
N LYS A 9 -27.97 7.01 28.38
CA LYS A 9 -29.15 6.77 27.51
C LYS A 9 -28.85 5.61 26.57
N SER A 10 -29.14 4.40 27.03
CA SER A 10 -29.51 3.32 26.11
C SER A 10 -30.93 3.57 25.61
N THR A 11 -31.16 3.18 24.36
CA THR A 11 -32.43 2.62 23.85
C THR A 11 -33.69 3.48 23.97
N PHE A 12 -33.95 4.28 22.95
CA PHE A 12 -35.16 4.19 22.11
C PHE A 12 -35.01 5.26 21.01
N GLU A 13 -35.23 4.92 19.74
CA GLU A 13 -35.19 5.74 18.50
C GLU A 13 -33.91 5.72 17.65
N ALA A 14 -32.69 5.56 18.20
CA ALA A 14 -31.48 5.35 17.37
C ALA A 14 -31.40 3.93 16.76
N ASP A 15 -32.10 2.96 17.36
CA ASP A 15 -32.10 1.56 16.90
C ASP A 15 -32.83 1.36 15.58
N LEU A 16 -33.77 2.24 15.18
CA LEU A 16 -34.53 2.03 13.95
C LEU A 16 -33.71 2.37 12.69
N ILE A 17 -32.88 3.41 12.76
CA ILE A 17 -31.98 3.82 11.66
C ILE A 17 -30.75 2.92 11.61
N LEU A 18 -30.24 2.47 12.77
CA LEU A 18 -29.13 1.50 12.83
C LEU A 18 -29.58 0.06 12.51
N GLN A 19 -30.84 -0.34 12.76
CA GLN A 19 -31.35 -1.67 12.36
C GLN A 19 -31.49 -1.80 10.84
N GLU A 20 -31.92 -0.75 10.13
CA GLU A 20 -31.99 -0.80 8.66
C GLU A 20 -30.58 -0.81 8.02
N LEU A 21 -29.58 -0.20 8.66
CA LEU A 21 -28.18 -0.25 8.20
C LEU A 21 -27.41 -1.53 8.61
N ARG A 22 -27.89 -2.28 9.63
CA ARG A 22 -27.22 -3.50 10.14
C ARG A 22 -27.71 -4.82 9.55
N LEU A 23 -28.83 -4.84 8.83
CA LEU A 23 -29.25 -6.05 8.13
C LEU A 23 -28.46 -6.17 6.82
N HIS A 24 -27.25 -6.73 6.90
CA HIS A 24 -26.66 -7.73 5.97
C HIS A 24 -25.11 -7.80 5.96
N ILE A 25 -24.39 -7.10 6.83
CA ILE A 25 -22.92 -7.24 6.90
C ILE A 25 -22.53 -8.02 8.15
N LYS A 26 -22.26 -9.32 7.97
CA LYS A 26 -21.45 -10.09 8.93
C LYS A 26 -20.06 -9.48 8.93
N MET A 27 -19.74 -8.69 9.96
CA MET A 27 -18.37 -8.30 10.27
C MET A 27 -17.73 -9.44 11.07
N ASP A 28 -16.70 -10.07 10.52
CA ASP A 28 -15.74 -10.82 11.32
C ASP A 28 -14.83 -9.80 12.00
N GLY A 29 -14.99 -9.65 13.31
CA GLY A 29 -14.39 -8.59 14.10
C GLY A 29 -12.94 -8.87 14.50
N GLU A 30 -12.01 -8.15 13.89
CA GLU A 30 -10.68 -7.91 14.47
C GLU A 30 -10.37 -6.40 14.41
N GLU A 31 -10.22 -5.77 15.57
CA GLU A 31 -9.76 -4.38 15.70
C GLU A 31 -8.27 -4.29 15.29
N LEU A 32 -7.91 -3.25 14.53
CA LEU A 32 -6.52 -2.98 14.16
C LEU A 32 -5.68 -2.69 15.39
N THR A 33 -4.50 -3.29 15.48
CA THR A 33 -3.52 -3.02 16.51
C THR A 33 -2.92 -1.62 16.34
N ALA A 34 -2.45 -1.00 17.44
CA ALA A 34 -1.82 0.34 17.40
C ALA A 34 -0.63 0.43 16.42
N GLN A 35 0.06 -0.69 16.17
CA GLN A 35 1.15 -0.78 15.20
C GLN A 35 0.64 -0.72 13.76
N GLU A 36 -0.48 -1.39 13.47
CA GLU A 36 -1.13 -1.36 12.16
C GLU A 36 -1.70 0.04 11.88
N THR A 37 -2.29 0.70 12.88
CA THR A 37 -2.78 2.08 12.77
C THR A 37 -1.66 3.08 12.43
N ALA A 38 -0.48 2.94 13.03
CA ALA A 38 0.64 3.84 12.76
C ALA A 38 1.36 3.56 11.42
N LEU A 39 1.32 2.31 10.92
CA LEU A 39 1.82 1.93 9.60
C LEU A 39 0.90 2.51 8.52
N TYR A 40 -0.40 2.40 8.77
CA TYR A 40 -1.49 2.93 7.98
C TYR A 40 -1.40 4.45 7.77
N ASP A 41 -1.22 5.24 8.85
CA ASP A 41 -1.08 6.70 8.80
C ASP A 41 0.16 7.20 8.02
N ARG A 42 1.19 6.36 7.85
CA ARG A 42 2.37 6.69 7.04
C ARG A 42 2.25 6.26 5.58
N GLN A 43 1.54 5.19 5.28
CA GLN A 43 1.27 4.80 3.88
C GLN A 43 0.46 5.88 3.15
N ILE A 44 -0.48 6.54 3.85
CA ILE A 44 -1.18 7.75 3.34
C ILE A 44 -0.19 8.83 2.89
N ARG A 45 0.98 8.99 3.55
CA ARG A 45 2.00 9.98 3.16
C ARG A 45 2.81 9.57 1.92
N VAL A 46 3.08 8.28 1.75
CA VAL A 46 3.84 7.74 0.60
C VAL A 46 2.96 7.64 -0.65
N TRP A 47 1.70 7.23 -0.47
CA TRP A 47 0.72 7.05 -1.54
C TRP A 47 -0.04 8.35 -1.83
N GLY A 48 -0.01 9.27 -0.87
CA GLY A 48 -0.48 10.64 -1.01
C GLY A 48 0.11 11.30 -2.24
N VAL A 49 1.42 11.25 -2.51
CA VAL A 49 1.98 12.08 -3.59
C VAL A 49 1.50 11.69 -5.00
N ASP A 50 1.28 10.39 -5.28
CA ASP A 50 0.83 9.94 -6.61
C ASP A 50 -0.70 9.88 -6.76
N ALA A 51 -1.44 9.62 -5.67
CA ALA A 51 -2.89 9.81 -5.65
C ALA A 51 -3.26 11.31 -5.72
N GLN A 52 -2.51 12.19 -5.04
CA GLN A 52 -2.65 13.66 -5.08
C GLN A 52 -2.24 14.27 -6.42
N ARG A 53 -1.50 13.55 -7.27
CA ARG A 53 -1.21 13.97 -8.66
C ARG A 53 -2.32 13.63 -9.64
N SER A 54 -3.14 12.64 -9.32
CA SER A 54 -4.25 12.19 -10.16
C SER A 54 -5.60 12.77 -9.76
N GLU A 55 -5.72 13.29 -8.53
CA GLU A 55 -6.84 14.12 -8.09
C GLU A 55 -6.29 15.35 -7.35
N PRO A 56 -6.55 16.59 -7.83
CA PRO A 56 -6.09 17.79 -7.15
C PRO A 56 -6.69 17.85 -5.75
N VAL A 57 -5.84 17.92 -4.72
CA VAL A 57 -6.26 18.25 -3.36
C VAL A 57 -6.63 19.73 -3.33
N SER A 58 -7.84 20.02 -3.77
CA SER A 58 -8.53 21.22 -3.33
C SER A 58 -8.93 20.98 -1.86
N LEU A 59 -8.86 22.01 -1.03
CA LEU A 59 -9.66 22.07 0.20
C LEU A 59 -11.13 22.22 -0.23
N GLU A 60 -11.67 21.18 -0.88
CA GLU A 60 -13.10 20.91 -1.00
C GLU A 60 -13.42 19.70 -0.11
N PRO A 61 -13.33 19.79 1.24
CA PRO A 61 -13.52 18.62 2.10
C PRO A 61 -14.96 18.10 2.05
N PHE A 62 -15.89 18.90 1.50
CA PHE A 62 -17.28 18.52 1.35
C PHE A 62 -17.64 17.87 0.03
N VAL A 63 -16.73 17.91 -0.96
CA VAL A 63 -17.04 17.50 -2.33
C VAL A 63 -16.19 16.32 -2.76
N HIS A 64 -16.26 15.25 -1.98
CA HIS A 64 -16.25 13.95 -2.65
C HIS A 64 -17.58 13.81 -3.40
N LEU A 65 -17.68 14.42 -4.57
CA LEU A 65 -18.80 14.29 -5.50
C LEU A 65 -19.25 12.83 -5.67
N PRO A 66 -18.34 11.82 -5.73
CA PRO A 66 -18.74 10.42 -5.77
C PRO A 66 -19.49 9.95 -4.52
N ARG A 67 -19.19 10.47 -3.33
CA ARG A 67 -19.89 10.14 -2.09
C ARG A 67 -21.27 10.77 -2.04
N THR A 68 -21.39 12.02 -2.46
CA THR A 68 -22.69 12.69 -2.52
C THR A 68 -23.61 12.01 -3.53
N GLN A 69 -23.07 11.57 -4.66
CA GLN A 69 -23.78 10.74 -5.65
C GLN A 69 -24.18 9.36 -5.09
N LEU A 70 -23.29 8.71 -4.33
CA LEU A 70 -23.61 7.44 -3.67
C LEU A 70 -24.72 7.58 -2.63
N LEU A 71 -24.69 8.67 -1.84
CA LEU A 71 -25.74 8.99 -0.87
C LEU A 71 -27.07 9.31 -1.57
N GLU A 72 -27.02 10.02 -2.69
CA GLU A 72 -28.18 10.26 -3.55
C GLU A 72 -28.82 8.95 -4.02
N GLN A 73 -28.02 7.97 -4.45
CA GLN A 73 -28.54 6.68 -4.90
C GLN A 73 -29.13 5.83 -3.76
N ARG A 74 -28.69 6.04 -2.52
CA ARG A 74 -29.02 5.20 -1.36
C ARG A 74 -30.08 5.81 -0.44
N THR A 75 -30.45 7.06 -0.64
CA THR A 75 -31.38 7.76 0.25
C THR A 75 -32.58 8.29 -0.51
N SER A 76 -33.74 8.32 0.14
CA SER A 76 -34.92 9.03 -0.36
C SER A 76 -34.92 10.52 0.03
N HIS A 77 -33.81 11.02 0.58
CA HIS A 77 -33.71 12.36 1.12
C HIS A 77 -33.19 13.34 0.05
N THR A 78 -33.69 14.58 0.10
CA THR A 78 -33.17 15.63 -0.78
C THR A 78 -31.83 16.14 -0.25
N ILE A 79 -30.78 16.03 -1.06
CA ILE A 79 -29.45 16.56 -0.75
C ILE A 79 -29.32 17.96 -1.35
N THR A 80 -28.93 18.94 -0.54
CA THR A 80 -28.63 20.30 -1.00
C THR A 80 -27.20 20.68 -0.61
N ILE A 81 -26.35 20.98 -1.59
CA ILE A 81 -25.00 21.49 -1.35
C ILE A 81 -25.06 23.02 -1.35
N LEU A 82 -24.61 23.61 -0.26
CA LEU A 82 -24.45 25.05 -0.09
C LEU A 82 -22.99 25.43 -0.23
N ASN A 83 -22.67 26.33 -1.17
CA ASN A 83 -21.29 26.80 -1.36
C ASN A 83 -21.27 28.21 -1.97
N THR A 84 -20.09 28.79 -2.10
CA THR A 84 -19.87 30.09 -2.73
C THR A 84 -20.08 30.01 -4.26
N PRO A 85 -20.33 31.14 -4.95
CA PRO A 85 -20.72 31.14 -6.37
C PRO A 85 -19.75 30.40 -7.31
N LEU A 86 -18.44 30.61 -7.16
CA LEU A 86 -17.43 29.98 -8.01
C LEU A 86 -17.39 28.47 -7.78
N ASN A 87 -17.44 28.03 -6.52
CA ASN A 87 -17.45 26.60 -6.20
C ASN A 87 -18.71 25.92 -6.71
N ILE A 88 -19.89 26.57 -6.61
CA ILE A 88 -21.12 26.02 -7.20
C ILE A 88 -21.01 25.83 -8.72
N LEU A 89 -20.36 26.75 -9.45
CA LEU A 89 -20.12 26.59 -10.89
C LEU A 89 -19.22 25.39 -11.19
N THR A 90 -18.17 25.19 -10.39
CA THR A 90 -17.29 24.02 -10.50
C THR A 90 -18.10 22.72 -10.27
N LEU A 91 -18.93 22.69 -9.23
CA LEU A 91 -19.79 21.54 -8.90
C LEU A 91 -20.84 21.25 -9.97
N GLN A 92 -21.45 22.29 -10.55
CA GLN A 92 -22.39 22.12 -11.65
C GLN A 92 -21.75 21.45 -12.87
N SER A 93 -20.47 21.73 -13.15
CA SER A 93 -19.79 21.14 -14.31
C SER A 93 -19.36 19.69 -14.10
N THR A 94 -19.35 19.21 -12.85
CA THR A 94 -18.91 17.86 -12.49
C THR A 94 -20.08 16.90 -12.20
N LEU A 95 -21.28 17.43 -11.87
CA LEU A 95 -22.45 16.59 -11.62
C LEU A 95 -23.02 15.98 -12.92
N PRO A 96 -23.42 14.69 -12.88
CA PRO A 96 -24.18 14.06 -13.95
C PRO A 96 -25.49 14.80 -14.24
N PRO A 97 -25.94 14.85 -15.51
CA PRO A 97 -27.19 15.51 -15.88
C PRO A 97 -28.45 14.97 -15.19
N ASP A 98 -28.40 13.73 -14.72
CA ASP A 98 -29.47 13.00 -14.04
C ASP A 98 -29.41 13.10 -12.50
N SER A 99 -28.46 13.87 -11.95
CA SER A 99 -28.38 14.08 -10.51
C SER A 99 -29.57 14.91 -9.99
N THR A 100 -30.15 14.44 -8.90
CA THR A 100 -31.18 15.07 -8.07
C THR A 100 -30.58 15.98 -6.98
N ILE A 101 -29.25 16.03 -6.83
CA ILE A 101 -28.55 16.93 -5.89
C ILE A 101 -28.87 18.38 -6.23
N ARG A 102 -29.36 19.13 -5.25
CA ARG A 102 -29.62 20.56 -5.37
C ARG A 102 -28.37 21.36 -5.04
N LEU A 103 -28.09 22.37 -5.85
CA LEU A 103 -26.97 23.28 -5.62
C LEU A 103 -27.52 24.67 -5.29
N ALA A 104 -27.04 25.26 -4.20
CA ALA A 104 -27.45 26.60 -3.77
C ALA A 104 -26.22 27.46 -3.45
N SER A 105 -26.21 28.66 -4.01
CA SER A 105 -25.10 29.60 -3.86
C SER A 105 -25.35 30.57 -2.70
N LEU A 106 -24.36 30.71 -1.84
CA LEU A 106 -24.33 31.70 -0.77
C LEU A 106 -23.46 32.89 -1.20
N PRO A 107 -23.99 34.13 -1.14
CA PRO A 107 -23.20 35.32 -1.47
C PRO A 107 -21.94 35.41 -0.60
N PHE A 108 -20.78 35.26 -1.23
CA PHE A 108 -19.49 35.40 -0.56
C PHE A 108 -18.95 36.80 -0.79
N LYS A 109 -18.81 37.56 0.29
CA LYS A 109 -18.06 38.81 0.26
C LYS A 109 -16.65 38.47 0.71
N GLY A 110 -15.72 38.39 -0.24
CA GLY A 110 -14.30 38.33 0.11
C GLY A 110 -13.97 39.46 1.09
N PRO A 111 -12.97 39.31 1.97
CA PRO A 111 -12.59 40.39 2.87
C PRO A 111 -12.10 41.54 1.98
N ASP A 112 -12.80 42.67 2.04
CA ASP A 112 -12.80 43.74 1.03
C ASP A 112 -11.42 44.33 0.64
N GLN A 113 -10.30 43.87 1.21
CA GLN A 113 -8.93 44.30 0.85
C GLN A 113 -7.80 43.23 0.94
N SER A 114 -8.03 41.99 1.41
CA SER A 114 -6.93 41.04 1.72
C SER A 114 -6.83 39.79 0.84
N LEU A 115 -7.84 39.49 0.02
CA LEU A 115 -7.81 38.36 -0.92
C LEU A 115 -7.85 38.84 -2.38
N PRO A 116 -7.12 38.18 -3.30
CA PRO A 116 -7.27 38.42 -4.73
C PRO A 116 -8.71 38.22 -5.22
N PRO A 117 -9.13 38.85 -6.34
CA PRO A 117 -10.44 38.60 -6.94
C PRO A 117 -10.65 37.11 -7.22
N ASN A 118 -11.88 36.62 -7.00
CA ASN A 118 -12.28 35.22 -7.22
C ASN A 118 -11.55 34.17 -6.35
N SER A 119 -11.01 34.58 -5.19
CA SER A 119 -10.40 33.65 -4.22
C SER A 119 -11.47 32.98 -3.35
N GLU A 120 -12.17 31.98 -3.91
CA GLU A 120 -13.19 31.19 -3.21
C GLU A 120 -12.75 29.76 -2.89
N ASN A 121 -11.56 29.36 -3.38
CA ASN A 121 -10.92 28.08 -3.11
C ASN A 121 -9.41 28.29 -2.93
N ILE A 122 -8.71 27.23 -2.53
CA ILE A 122 -7.27 27.28 -2.25
C ILE A 122 -6.40 26.98 -3.48
N ASP A 123 -6.97 26.51 -4.60
CA ASP A 123 -6.23 25.92 -5.72
C ASP A 123 -5.25 26.91 -6.36
N ALA A 124 -5.63 28.19 -6.36
CA ALA A 124 -4.81 29.30 -6.86
C ALA A 124 -4.35 30.27 -5.75
N LEU A 125 -4.57 29.92 -4.47
CA LEU A 125 -4.31 30.82 -3.35
C LEU A 125 -2.92 30.55 -2.75
N PRO A 126 -2.03 31.57 -2.67
CA PRO A 126 -0.79 31.44 -1.92
C PRO A 126 -1.05 30.99 -0.48
N TYR A 127 -0.25 30.05 0.03
CA TYR A 127 -0.42 29.46 1.36
C TYR A 127 -0.60 30.50 2.49
N LEU A 128 0.14 31.62 2.42
CA LEU A 128 0.07 32.72 3.39
C LEU A 128 -1.30 33.41 3.47
N LEU A 129 -2.17 33.23 2.46
CA LEU A 129 -3.49 33.81 2.38
C LEU A 129 -4.61 32.84 2.77
N VAL A 130 -4.31 31.56 3.01
CA VAL A 130 -5.31 30.55 3.39
C VAL A 130 -6.07 30.96 4.66
N LEU A 131 -5.37 31.50 5.66
CA LEU A 131 -6.02 32.00 6.87
C LEU A 131 -7.07 33.08 6.59
N HIS A 132 -6.73 34.02 5.70
CA HIS A 132 -7.63 35.11 5.33
C HIS A 132 -8.90 34.59 4.63
N LEU A 133 -8.77 33.52 3.84
CA LEU A 133 -9.92 32.84 3.24
C LEU A 133 -10.78 32.13 4.30
N CYS A 134 -10.14 31.40 5.21
CA CYS A 134 -10.83 30.73 6.31
C CYS A 134 -11.58 31.72 7.23
N GLU A 135 -10.98 32.86 7.55
CA GLU A 135 -11.64 33.93 8.32
C GLU A 135 -12.79 34.56 7.56
N ALA A 136 -12.62 34.80 6.25
CA ALA A 136 -13.65 35.36 5.38
C ALA A 136 -14.87 34.45 5.25
N SER A 137 -14.71 33.13 5.42
CA SER A 137 -15.83 32.17 5.41
C SER A 137 -16.93 32.53 6.41
N ARG A 138 -16.59 33.19 7.53
CA ARG A 138 -17.54 33.64 8.56
C ARG A 138 -18.53 34.69 8.03
N SER A 139 -18.17 35.40 6.96
CA SER A 139 -19.09 36.33 6.28
C SER A 139 -20.31 35.63 5.66
N LEU A 140 -20.23 34.31 5.44
CA LEU A 140 -21.35 33.51 4.93
C LEU A 140 -22.44 33.29 5.97
N LYS A 141 -22.13 33.45 7.26
CA LYS A 141 -23.03 33.14 8.38
C LYS A 141 -24.43 33.77 8.26
N PRO A 142 -24.59 35.07 7.94
CA PRO A 142 -25.91 35.68 7.80
C PRO A 142 -26.70 35.12 6.60
N SER A 143 -26.02 34.91 5.47
CA SER A 143 -26.63 34.34 4.27
C SER A 143 -27.03 32.88 4.48
N PHE A 144 -26.20 32.09 5.15
CA PHE A 144 -26.50 30.72 5.53
C PHE A 144 -27.71 30.66 6.47
N HIS A 145 -27.74 31.47 7.53
CA HIS A 145 -28.89 31.55 8.44
C HIS A 145 -30.18 31.89 7.69
N GLY A 146 -30.15 32.92 6.84
CA GLY A 146 -31.29 33.33 6.04
C GLY A 146 -31.78 32.22 5.08
N PHE A 147 -30.85 31.50 4.46
CA PHE A 147 -31.17 30.40 3.57
C PHE A 147 -31.85 29.25 4.31
N ILE A 148 -31.25 28.74 5.38
CA ILE A 148 -31.81 27.62 6.16
C ILE A 148 -33.16 27.99 6.76
N SER A 149 -33.29 29.19 7.32
CA SER A 149 -34.55 29.67 7.91
C SER A 149 -35.68 29.85 6.88
N SER A 150 -35.35 29.96 5.59
CA SER A 150 -36.33 30.08 4.51
C SER A 150 -36.84 28.73 3.99
N MET A 151 -36.22 27.62 4.41
CA MET A 151 -36.62 26.29 4.00
C MET A 151 -37.87 25.84 4.76
N ASP A 152 -38.85 25.31 4.04
CA ASP A 152 -40.04 24.66 4.60
C ASP A 152 -40.27 23.32 3.87
N PRO A 153 -40.12 22.16 4.54
CA PRO A 153 -39.68 22.00 5.93
C PRO A 153 -38.20 22.37 6.13
N LEU A 154 -37.81 22.64 7.38
CA LEU A 154 -36.41 22.75 7.77
C LEU A 154 -35.65 21.46 7.44
N PRO A 155 -34.33 21.54 7.14
CA PRO A 155 -33.55 20.35 6.84
C PRO A 155 -33.45 19.44 8.06
N LEU A 156 -33.44 18.13 7.81
CA LEU A 156 -33.29 17.12 8.87
C LEU A 156 -31.92 17.17 9.53
N CYS A 157 -30.88 17.49 8.75
CA CYS A 157 -29.51 17.53 9.20
C CYS A 157 -28.71 18.59 8.43
N ILE A 158 -27.82 19.28 9.14
CA ILE A 158 -26.74 20.07 8.55
C ILE A 158 -25.45 19.28 8.75
N ILE A 159 -24.73 19.07 7.67
CA ILE A 159 -23.40 18.49 7.69
C ILE A 159 -22.43 19.59 7.22
N SER A 160 -21.36 19.85 7.95
CA SER A 160 -20.39 20.91 7.65
C SER A 160 -18.95 20.44 7.83
N ASP A 161 -17.99 21.21 7.29
CA ASP A 161 -16.56 20.99 7.51
C ASP A 161 -16.06 21.80 8.72
N VAL A 162 -14.95 21.37 9.33
CA VAL A 162 -14.33 21.98 10.51
C VAL A 162 -14.05 23.48 10.36
N PHE A 163 -13.81 24.00 9.16
CA PHE A 163 -13.60 25.43 8.92
C PHE A 163 -14.87 26.28 9.00
N PHE A 164 -16.04 25.63 9.04
CA PHE A 164 -17.35 26.26 9.19
C PHE A 164 -17.96 25.96 10.56
N GLY A 165 -17.13 25.94 11.62
CA GLY A 165 -17.54 25.65 12.99
C GLY A 165 -18.75 26.48 13.43
N TRP A 166 -18.87 27.71 12.96
CA TRP A 166 -19.99 28.63 13.23
C TRP A 166 -21.37 28.13 12.76
N THR A 167 -21.45 27.12 11.89
CA THR A 167 -22.73 26.54 11.41
C THR A 167 -23.49 25.81 12.52
N VAL A 168 -22.77 25.27 13.50
CA VAL A 168 -23.35 24.57 14.65
C VAL A 168 -24.26 25.48 15.48
N GLU A 169 -23.91 26.76 15.60
CA GLU A 169 -24.69 27.73 16.36
C GLU A 169 -26.06 27.96 15.70
N ILE A 170 -26.10 27.97 14.37
CA ILE A 170 -27.32 28.17 13.59
C ILE A 170 -28.19 26.91 13.66
N ALA A 171 -27.58 25.74 13.53
CA ALA A 171 -28.28 24.46 13.68
C ALA A 171 -28.95 24.35 15.06
N ASN A 172 -28.20 24.67 16.13
CA ASN A 172 -28.71 24.68 17.50
C ASN A 172 -29.85 25.69 17.71
N GLN A 173 -29.76 26.88 17.12
CA GLN A 173 -30.83 27.89 17.20
C GLN A 173 -32.13 27.43 16.52
N LEU A 174 -32.02 26.68 15.42
CA LEU A 174 -33.14 26.20 14.63
C LEU A 174 -33.61 24.79 15.03
N GLY A 175 -32.93 24.14 15.99
CA GLY A 175 -33.25 22.77 16.43
C GLY A 175 -32.97 21.71 15.36
N ILE A 176 -31.97 21.92 14.52
CA ILE A 176 -31.57 21.01 13.42
C ILE A 176 -30.40 20.15 13.90
N PHE A 177 -30.44 18.84 13.61
CA PHE A 177 -29.32 17.94 13.90
C PHE A 177 -28.06 18.37 13.13
N HIS A 178 -26.96 18.56 13.85
CA HIS A 178 -25.71 19.01 13.26
C HIS A 178 -24.63 17.92 13.34
N SER A 179 -23.89 17.73 12.23
CA SER A 179 -22.71 16.88 12.24
C SER A 179 -21.54 17.51 11.48
N PHE A 180 -20.32 17.34 11.99
CA PHE A 180 -19.12 17.64 11.18
C PHE A 180 -18.72 16.43 10.36
N PHE A 181 -18.27 16.65 9.12
CA PHE A 181 -17.57 15.63 8.34
C PHE A 181 -16.07 15.91 8.37
N LEU A 182 -15.29 14.87 8.66
CA LEU A 182 -13.84 14.92 8.75
C LEU A 182 -13.25 13.81 7.88
N SER A 183 -12.34 14.18 6.98
CA SER A 183 -11.76 13.26 5.99
C SER A 183 -10.82 12.21 6.59
N SER A 184 -10.40 12.39 7.85
CA SER A 184 -9.46 11.52 8.56
C SER A 184 -10.18 10.53 9.51
N GLY A 185 -9.41 9.57 10.05
CA GLY A 185 -9.92 8.62 11.05
C GLY A 185 -10.28 9.27 12.38
N GLY A 186 -11.19 8.66 13.14
CA GLY A 186 -11.65 9.20 14.42
C GLY A 186 -10.54 9.34 15.47
N TYR A 187 -9.59 8.40 15.50
CA TYR A 187 -8.42 8.49 16.39
C TYR A 187 -7.53 9.69 16.06
N ASP A 188 -7.21 9.87 14.77
CA ASP A 188 -6.33 10.96 14.32
C ASP A 188 -6.95 12.32 14.60
N ILE A 189 -8.26 12.45 14.37
CA ILE A 189 -9.00 13.67 14.71
C ILE A 189 -8.98 13.92 16.22
N ALA A 190 -9.22 12.90 17.05
CA ALA A 190 -9.22 13.08 18.50
C ALA A 190 -7.85 13.57 19.01
N VAL A 191 -6.76 13.00 18.49
CA VAL A 191 -5.39 13.47 18.76
C VAL A 191 -5.20 14.90 18.25
N TYR A 192 -5.65 15.21 17.04
CA TYR A 192 -5.54 16.55 16.45
C TYR A 192 -6.26 17.61 17.30
N PHE A 193 -7.50 17.34 17.70
CA PHE A 193 -8.30 18.24 18.55
C PHE A 193 -7.59 18.46 19.89
N SER A 194 -7.15 17.39 20.55
CA SER A 194 -6.44 17.48 21.82
C SER A 194 -5.18 18.33 21.72
N LEU A 195 -4.36 18.12 20.70
CA LEU A 195 -3.12 18.84 20.48
C LEU A 195 -3.35 20.34 20.27
N TRP A 196 -4.29 20.71 19.42
CA TRP A 196 -4.54 22.13 19.08
C TRP A 196 -5.31 22.87 20.16
N LEU A 197 -6.24 22.22 20.87
CA LEU A 197 -7.00 22.84 21.96
C LEU A 197 -6.17 23.03 23.23
N ASN A 198 -5.26 22.10 23.54
CA ASN A 198 -4.56 22.11 24.82
C ASN A 198 -3.07 22.46 24.74
N LEU A 199 -2.45 22.36 23.56
CA LEU A 199 -1.01 22.60 23.33
C LEU A 199 -0.09 21.95 24.40
N PRO A 200 -0.27 20.66 24.74
CA PRO A 200 0.41 20.06 25.89
C PRO A 200 1.95 20.08 25.79
N HIS A 201 2.47 20.04 24.57
CA HIS A 201 3.90 20.15 24.27
C HIS A 201 4.52 21.51 24.67
N SER A 202 3.71 22.56 24.82
CA SER A 202 4.15 23.88 25.27
C SER A 202 4.21 23.98 26.80
N CYS A 203 3.58 23.04 27.52
CA CYS A 203 3.50 23.02 28.98
C CYS A 203 4.62 22.19 29.63
N THR A 204 5.55 21.63 28.84
CA THR A 204 6.66 20.80 29.32
C THR A 204 7.88 20.92 28.43
N ASP A 205 9.06 20.80 29.03
CA ASP A 205 10.35 20.73 28.33
C ASP A 205 10.72 19.29 27.90
N SER A 206 9.94 18.30 28.34
CA SER A 206 10.11 16.90 27.94
C SER A 206 9.83 16.72 26.45
N ASP A 207 10.55 15.79 25.81
CA ASP A 207 10.27 15.36 24.45
C ASP A 207 9.00 14.49 24.38
N GLU A 208 8.64 13.81 25.47
CA GLU A 208 7.39 13.06 25.60
C GLU A 208 6.37 13.80 26.47
N PHE A 209 5.11 13.79 26.05
CA PHE A 209 4.00 14.41 26.77
C PHE A 209 2.68 13.66 26.51
N LEU A 210 1.76 13.76 27.46
CA LEU A 210 0.42 13.17 27.36
C LEU A 210 -0.60 14.18 26.83
N LEU A 211 -1.66 13.66 26.23
CA LEU A 211 -2.84 14.41 25.83
C LEU A 211 -3.80 14.52 27.02
N PRO A 212 -4.10 15.74 27.53
CA PRO A 212 -4.78 15.90 28.83
C PRO A 212 -6.25 15.47 28.83
N ASP A 213 -6.90 15.55 27.68
CA ASP A 213 -8.29 15.20 27.42
C ASP A 213 -8.42 13.89 26.62
N PHE A 214 -7.31 13.26 26.24
CA PHE A 214 -7.28 11.96 25.58
C PHE A 214 -6.10 11.09 26.06
N PRO A 215 -6.02 10.76 27.36
CA PRO A 215 -4.89 10.02 27.93
C PRO A 215 -4.73 8.61 27.34
N GLU A 216 -5.79 8.02 26.79
CA GLU A 216 -5.80 6.71 26.15
C GLU A 216 -4.96 6.67 24.86
N ALA A 217 -4.70 7.82 24.22
CA ALA A 217 -3.80 7.93 23.07
C ALA A 217 -2.32 7.68 23.42
N GLY A 218 -1.98 7.61 24.71
CA GLY A 218 -0.62 7.39 25.18
C GLY A 218 0.28 8.62 25.06
N ALA A 219 1.59 8.40 25.20
CA ALA A 219 2.60 9.44 25.13
C ALA A 219 2.88 9.84 23.67
N SER A 220 2.74 11.13 23.38
CA SER A 220 3.15 11.74 22.13
C SER A 220 4.58 12.26 22.24
N HIS A 221 5.36 12.14 21.17
CA HIS A 221 6.73 12.64 21.12
C HIS A 221 6.83 13.92 20.28
N ARG A 222 7.60 14.91 20.73
CA ARG A 222 7.74 16.23 20.10
C ARG A 222 8.18 16.14 18.65
N SER A 223 9.00 15.16 18.30
CA SER A 223 9.43 14.92 16.90
C SER A 223 8.27 14.63 15.93
N GLN A 224 7.15 14.07 16.42
CA GLN A 224 5.97 13.71 15.63
C GLN A 224 5.10 14.93 15.27
N LEU A 225 5.30 16.07 15.94
CA LEU A 225 4.53 17.29 15.69
C LEU A 225 4.95 17.98 14.39
N SER A 226 3.98 18.59 13.70
CA SER A 226 4.26 19.46 12.55
C SER A 226 5.05 20.70 12.98
N ASN A 227 5.81 21.31 12.07
CA ASN A 227 6.60 22.50 12.38
C ASN A 227 5.73 23.66 12.89
N GLN A 228 4.51 23.80 12.35
CA GLN A 228 3.54 24.81 12.77
C GLN A 228 3.10 24.60 14.22
N LEU A 229 2.74 23.36 14.56
CA LEU A 229 2.32 23.02 15.92
C LEU A 229 3.48 23.14 16.89
N LYS A 230 4.72 22.74 16.51
CA LYS A 230 5.93 22.94 17.33
C LYS A 230 6.19 24.41 17.65
N SER A 231 5.92 25.31 16.71
CA SER A 231 6.10 26.76 16.88
C SER A 231 4.92 27.45 17.56
N ALA A 232 3.80 26.75 17.78
CA ALA A 232 2.59 27.32 18.34
C ALA A 232 2.82 27.70 19.81
N ASN A 233 2.78 29.00 20.10
CA ASN A 233 3.10 29.56 21.42
C ASN A 233 1.92 30.32 22.06
N GLY A 234 0.70 30.14 21.54
CA GLY A 234 -0.51 30.80 22.03
C GLY A 234 -0.87 32.13 21.37
N LEU A 235 0.02 32.73 20.56
CA LEU A 235 -0.17 34.07 19.98
C LEU A 235 -0.31 34.08 18.45
N ASP A 236 -0.18 32.93 17.79
CA ASP A 236 -0.27 32.83 16.34
C ASP A 236 -1.73 32.96 15.85
N PRO A 237 -2.03 33.81 14.84
CA PRO A 237 -3.38 33.97 14.31
C PRO A 237 -4.04 32.68 13.81
N TRP A 238 -3.26 31.77 13.21
CA TRP A 238 -3.73 30.47 12.74
C TRP A 238 -4.18 29.58 13.90
N LEU A 239 -3.40 29.57 14.98
CA LEU A 239 -3.74 28.86 16.20
C LEU A 239 -5.04 29.37 16.82
N LEU A 240 -5.20 30.70 16.95
CA LEU A 240 -6.39 31.30 17.53
C LEU A 240 -7.64 30.98 16.69
N PHE A 241 -7.52 31.05 15.37
CA PHE A 241 -8.58 30.65 14.45
C PHE A 241 -8.96 29.17 14.63
N LEU A 242 -7.97 28.26 14.58
CA LEU A 242 -8.22 26.82 14.73
C LEU A 242 -8.82 26.48 16.09
N GLN A 243 -8.30 27.03 17.19
CA GLN A 243 -8.86 26.79 18.53
C GLN A 243 -10.32 27.21 18.62
N GLN A 244 -10.67 28.35 18.00
CA GLN A 244 -12.05 28.82 17.95
C GLN A 244 -12.94 27.86 17.15
N GLU A 245 -12.54 27.48 15.93
CA GLU A 245 -13.35 26.58 15.09
C GLU A 245 -13.49 25.18 15.72
N LEU A 246 -12.39 24.61 16.24
CA LEU A 246 -12.42 23.31 16.93
C LEU A 246 -13.29 23.34 18.19
N SER A 247 -13.27 24.44 18.95
CA SER A 247 -14.13 24.61 20.12
C SER A 247 -15.61 24.67 19.73
N LEU A 248 -15.94 25.31 18.62
CA LEU A 248 -17.30 25.29 18.07
C LEU A 248 -17.70 23.89 17.63
N CYS A 249 -16.77 23.14 17.02
CA CYS A 249 -17.04 21.78 16.56
C CYS A 249 -17.51 20.85 17.68
N LEU A 250 -16.99 21.02 18.91
CA LEU A 250 -17.40 20.25 20.08
C LEU A 250 -18.87 20.47 20.49
N GLY A 251 -19.55 21.48 19.96
CA GLY A 251 -20.98 21.74 20.16
C GLY A 251 -21.91 20.99 19.20
N SER A 252 -21.37 20.17 18.30
CA SER A 252 -22.12 19.38 17.31
C SER A 252 -22.79 18.16 17.93
N ASP A 253 -23.90 17.69 17.35
CA ASP A 253 -24.57 16.46 17.78
C ASP A 253 -23.81 15.19 17.36
N GLY A 254 -23.03 15.30 16.28
CA GLY A 254 -22.26 14.20 15.72
C GLY A 254 -20.98 14.61 15.01
N PHE A 255 -20.14 13.60 14.79
CA PHE A 255 -18.98 13.64 13.91
C PHE A 255 -19.02 12.44 12.97
N LEU A 256 -18.86 12.70 11.68
CA LEU A 256 -18.72 11.71 10.62
C LEU A 256 -17.24 11.59 10.31
N PHE A 257 -16.66 10.47 10.70
CA PHE A 257 -15.28 10.14 10.39
C PHE A 257 -15.21 9.26 9.17
N ASN A 258 -14.05 9.29 8.55
CA ASN A 258 -13.72 8.32 7.54
C ASN A 258 -13.29 7.00 8.21
N THR A 259 -14.11 5.96 8.14
CA THR A 259 -13.72 4.61 8.58
C THR A 259 -12.98 3.93 7.43
N VAL A 260 -11.66 4.10 7.40
CA VAL A 260 -10.85 4.02 6.17
C VAL A 260 -10.65 2.60 5.59
N GLU A 261 -11.28 1.57 6.15
CA GLU A 261 -11.11 0.19 5.69
C GLU A 261 -11.61 -0.04 4.26
N GLU A 262 -12.72 0.58 3.86
CA GLU A 262 -13.28 0.41 2.52
C GLU A 262 -12.56 1.22 1.43
N LEU A 263 -11.81 2.26 1.82
CA LEU A 263 -11.21 3.24 0.91
C LEU A 263 -9.76 2.90 0.58
N GLU A 264 -9.06 2.25 1.51
CA GLU A 264 -7.67 1.84 1.34
C GLU A 264 -7.48 0.35 1.56
N LYS A 265 -8.43 -0.47 1.07
CA LYS A 265 -8.33 -1.95 1.04
C LYS A 265 -6.94 -2.44 0.62
N THR A 266 -6.32 -1.74 -0.32
CA THR A 266 -4.98 -2.04 -0.80
C THR A 266 -3.87 -1.72 0.22
N GLY A 267 -3.87 -0.53 0.82
CA GLY A 267 -2.88 -0.15 1.83
C GLY A 267 -2.98 -1.00 3.09
N LEU A 268 -4.21 -1.25 3.55
CA LEU A 268 -4.50 -2.17 4.65
C LEU A 268 -4.16 -3.63 4.32
N GLY A 269 -4.43 -4.07 3.09
CA GLY A 269 -4.02 -5.39 2.62
C GLY A 269 -2.49 -5.56 2.72
N LEU A 270 -1.73 -4.55 2.26
CA LEU A 270 -0.28 -4.52 2.39
C LEU A 270 0.16 -4.51 3.86
N SER A 271 -0.38 -3.63 4.69
CA SER A 271 0.00 -3.49 6.10
C SER A 271 -0.32 -4.71 6.96
N LYS A 272 -1.26 -5.56 6.52
CA LYS A 272 -1.56 -6.86 7.14
C LYS A 272 -0.78 -8.02 6.52
N SER A 273 -0.12 -7.82 5.38
CA SER A 273 0.56 -8.89 4.66
C SER A 273 1.90 -9.27 5.27
N HIS A 274 2.14 -10.58 5.32
CA HIS A 274 3.37 -11.17 5.85
C HIS A 274 4.16 -11.87 4.74
N ILE A 275 5.39 -11.44 4.52
CA ILE A 275 6.24 -11.95 3.43
C ILE A 275 7.45 -12.69 4.01
N LEU A 276 7.71 -13.88 3.47
CA LEU A 276 8.91 -14.66 3.73
C LEU A 276 9.86 -14.57 2.53
N VAL A 277 11.15 -14.36 2.82
CA VAL A 277 12.22 -14.33 1.83
C VAL A 277 13.31 -15.30 2.25
N SER A 278 13.70 -16.21 1.35
CA SER A 278 14.83 -17.12 1.56
C SER A 278 15.89 -16.96 0.47
N GLY A 279 17.13 -16.76 0.90
CA GLY A 279 18.28 -16.52 0.03
C GLY A 279 18.47 -15.03 -0.25
N MET A 280 19.39 -14.40 0.48
CA MET A 280 19.77 -13.01 0.29
C MET A 280 20.83 -12.87 -0.82
N ASN A 281 20.59 -11.92 -1.71
CA ASN A 281 21.53 -11.46 -2.73
C ASN A 281 21.20 -10.01 -3.11
N GLY A 282 21.89 -9.42 -4.09
CA GLY A 282 21.65 -8.03 -4.52
C GLY A 282 20.24 -7.83 -5.08
N THR A 283 19.72 -8.80 -5.83
CA THR A 283 18.35 -8.73 -6.39
C THR A 283 17.30 -8.76 -5.28
N VAL A 284 17.46 -9.65 -4.31
CA VAL A 284 16.58 -9.79 -3.16
C VAL A 284 16.72 -8.61 -2.21
N ALA A 285 17.89 -7.99 -2.09
CA ALA A 285 18.08 -6.76 -1.33
C ALA A 285 17.24 -5.60 -1.91
N GLU A 286 17.25 -5.44 -3.23
CA GLU A 286 16.42 -4.47 -3.95
C GLU A 286 14.91 -4.75 -3.74
N PHE A 287 14.51 -6.02 -3.87
CA PHE A 287 13.15 -6.45 -3.58
C PHE A 287 12.74 -6.11 -2.13
N CYS A 288 13.55 -6.49 -1.14
CA CYS A 288 13.26 -6.27 0.28
C CYS A 288 13.10 -4.78 0.58
N LYS A 289 13.99 -3.94 0.04
CA LYS A 289 13.88 -2.47 0.17
C LYS A 289 12.57 -1.96 -0.42
N ASN A 290 12.18 -2.40 -1.62
CA ASN A 290 10.92 -1.99 -2.24
C ASN A 290 9.70 -2.39 -1.40
N ILE A 291 9.69 -3.61 -0.87
CA ILE A 291 8.60 -4.15 -0.05
C ILE A 291 8.50 -3.47 1.32
N VAL A 292 9.63 -3.22 1.97
CA VAL A 292 9.66 -2.49 3.26
C VAL A 292 9.21 -1.04 3.08
N LEU A 293 9.64 -0.38 1.99
CA LEU A 293 9.17 0.97 1.65
C LEU A 293 7.68 1.00 1.27
N ALA A 294 7.15 -0.07 0.67
CA ALA A 294 5.72 -0.21 0.40
C ALA A 294 4.88 -0.37 1.69
N GLY A 295 5.50 -0.75 2.81
CA GLY A 295 4.87 -0.79 4.12
C GLY A 295 4.10 -2.08 4.40
N VAL A 296 4.67 -3.23 4.07
CA VAL A 296 4.05 -4.52 4.42
C VAL A 296 4.00 -4.77 5.93
N GLY A 297 3.10 -5.62 6.40
CA GLY A 297 2.96 -5.92 7.84
C GLY A 297 4.18 -6.57 8.47
N SER A 298 4.83 -7.49 7.75
CA SER A 298 6.14 -8.01 8.14
C SER A 298 6.93 -8.56 6.97
N LEU A 299 8.26 -8.49 7.10
CA LEU A 299 9.22 -9.16 6.24
C LEU A 299 10.10 -10.09 7.08
N THR A 300 10.07 -11.38 6.78
CA THR A 300 10.91 -12.39 7.45
C THR A 300 12.00 -12.85 6.51
N LEU A 301 13.26 -12.70 6.93
CA LEU A 301 14.43 -13.06 6.15
C LEU A 301 15.00 -14.39 6.63
N MET A 302 15.39 -15.24 5.69
CA MET A 302 16.05 -16.52 5.97
C MET A 302 17.28 -16.67 5.09
N ASP A 303 18.45 -16.48 5.69
CA ASP A 303 19.75 -16.77 5.09
C ASP A 303 20.80 -16.87 6.19
N ASP A 304 21.26 -18.10 6.45
CA ASP A 304 22.22 -18.39 7.51
C ASP A 304 23.69 -18.30 7.03
N ARG A 305 23.93 -17.97 5.76
CA ARG A 305 25.30 -17.82 5.24
C ARG A 305 26.00 -16.64 5.86
N LEU A 306 27.31 -16.75 5.97
CA LEU A 306 28.16 -15.64 6.35
C LEU A 306 28.34 -14.69 5.17
N VAL A 307 28.56 -13.41 5.48
CA VAL A 307 28.86 -12.38 4.50
C VAL A 307 30.18 -12.71 3.81
N THR A 308 30.19 -12.66 2.48
CA THR A 308 31.40 -12.74 1.65
C THR A 308 31.70 -11.39 0.99
N GLU A 309 32.93 -11.21 0.48
CA GLU A 309 33.28 -10.00 -0.27
C GLU A 309 32.40 -9.83 -1.53
N GLU A 310 31.96 -10.92 -2.14
CA GLU A 310 31.09 -10.86 -3.32
C GLU A 310 29.71 -10.30 -3.00
N ASP A 311 29.19 -10.56 -1.80
CA ASP A 311 27.90 -10.02 -1.36
C ASP A 311 27.94 -8.48 -1.25
N LEU A 312 29.09 -7.91 -0.84
CA LEU A 312 29.26 -6.46 -0.69
C LEU A 312 29.18 -5.71 -2.03
N LEU A 313 29.43 -6.38 -3.15
CA LEU A 313 29.45 -5.74 -4.48
C LEU A 313 28.05 -5.41 -5.01
N ALA A 314 27.06 -6.23 -4.66
CA ALA A 314 25.70 -6.11 -5.17
C ALA A 314 24.63 -5.90 -4.09
N ASN A 315 24.96 -6.10 -2.81
CA ASN A 315 24.03 -5.95 -1.69
C ASN A 315 24.32 -4.68 -0.87
N PHE A 316 23.62 -3.59 -1.22
CA PHE A 316 23.75 -2.30 -0.54
C PHE A 316 23.23 -2.28 0.91
N LEU A 317 22.54 -3.33 1.37
CA LEU A 317 22.05 -3.43 2.74
C LEU A 317 23.17 -3.80 3.72
N ILE A 318 24.32 -4.23 3.23
CA ILE A 318 25.47 -4.60 4.05
C ILE A 318 26.42 -3.40 4.11
N ARG A 319 26.75 -2.93 5.32
CA ARG A 319 27.64 -1.79 5.52
C ARG A 319 29.11 -2.22 5.34
N PRO A 320 29.97 -1.41 4.69
CA PRO A 320 31.37 -1.77 4.45
C PRO A 320 32.31 -1.78 5.67
N ASP A 321 31.83 -1.67 6.91
CA ASP A 321 32.72 -1.60 8.08
C ASP A 321 33.13 -3.00 8.56
N GLU A 322 34.37 -3.37 8.26
CA GLU A 322 34.92 -4.73 8.32
C GLU A 322 35.11 -5.30 9.74
N LYS A 323 34.83 -4.52 10.80
CA LYS A 323 35.03 -4.96 12.20
C LYS A 323 33.86 -5.76 12.78
N GLU A 324 32.74 -5.89 12.05
CA GLU A 324 31.54 -6.58 12.52
C GLU A 324 31.23 -7.92 11.84
N PHE A 325 32.06 -8.45 10.93
CA PHE A 325 31.84 -9.79 10.29
C PHE A 325 31.96 -10.99 11.26
N GLY A 326 31.81 -10.76 12.57
CA GLY A 326 31.82 -11.77 13.60
C GLY A 326 30.57 -12.65 13.55
N GLY A 327 30.65 -13.78 12.83
CA GLY A 327 29.75 -14.94 12.97
C GLY A 327 28.25 -14.73 12.73
N ARG A 328 27.83 -13.53 12.33
CA ARG A 328 26.46 -13.15 12.00
C ARG A 328 26.11 -13.55 10.57
N SER A 329 24.84 -13.83 10.32
CA SER A 329 24.38 -14.23 8.99
C SER A 329 24.03 -13.05 8.09
N LEU A 330 23.99 -13.27 6.77
CA LEU A 330 23.56 -12.30 5.77
C LEU A 330 22.19 -11.71 6.11
N ALA A 331 21.23 -12.55 6.51
CA ALA A 331 19.90 -12.10 6.90
C ALA A 331 19.93 -11.17 8.11
N GLU A 332 20.79 -11.42 9.10
CA GLU A 332 20.93 -10.57 10.29
C GLU A 332 21.44 -9.16 9.94
N PHE A 333 22.42 -9.03 9.04
CA PHE A 333 22.89 -7.72 8.58
C PHE A 333 21.83 -6.98 7.75
N CYS A 334 21.22 -7.66 6.79
CA CYS A 334 20.18 -7.05 5.96
C CYS A 334 18.97 -6.64 6.79
N CYS A 335 18.61 -7.42 7.81
CA CYS A 335 17.49 -7.13 8.70
C CYS A 335 17.68 -5.80 9.44
N ASP A 336 18.86 -5.52 9.97
CA ASP A 336 19.13 -4.28 10.70
C ASP A 336 18.99 -3.06 9.79
N SER A 337 19.60 -3.11 8.61
CA SER A 337 19.48 -2.03 7.61
C SER A 337 18.03 -1.83 7.15
N LEU A 338 17.28 -2.91 6.90
CA LEU A 338 15.89 -2.83 6.45
C LEU A 338 14.95 -2.21 7.51
N ARG A 339 15.19 -2.44 8.81
CA ARG A 339 14.40 -1.77 9.88
C ARG A 339 14.53 -0.25 9.83
N GLU A 340 15.68 0.27 9.40
CA GLU A 340 15.91 1.71 9.26
C GLU A 340 15.14 2.31 8.08
N PHE A 341 14.88 1.56 7.00
CA PHE A 341 14.09 2.03 5.86
C PHE A 341 12.63 2.31 6.24
N ASN A 342 12.03 1.47 7.08
CA ASN A 342 10.68 1.69 7.58
C ASN A 342 10.46 1.03 8.96
N PRO A 343 10.56 1.80 10.07
CA PRO A 343 10.40 1.27 11.43
C PRO A 343 9.03 0.64 11.75
N MET A 344 8.03 0.87 10.90
CA MET A 344 6.68 0.32 11.10
C MET A 344 6.54 -1.10 10.53
N VAL A 345 7.42 -1.51 9.62
CA VAL A 345 7.44 -2.88 9.08
C VAL A 345 8.20 -3.77 10.06
N ARG A 346 7.57 -4.87 10.47
CA ARG A 346 8.25 -5.87 11.32
C ARG A 346 9.23 -6.66 10.47
N VAL A 347 10.51 -6.32 10.55
CA VAL A 347 11.59 -7.09 9.91
C VAL A 347 12.23 -8.03 10.93
N SER A 348 12.21 -9.33 10.62
CA SER A 348 12.74 -10.39 11.49
C SER A 348 13.56 -11.40 10.71
N VAL A 349 14.34 -12.20 11.43
CA VAL A 349 15.19 -13.26 10.86
C VAL A 349 14.76 -14.58 11.45
N GLU A 350 14.59 -15.58 10.60
CA GLU A 350 14.37 -16.97 10.99
C GLU A 350 15.58 -17.82 10.58
N LYS A 351 15.98 -18.74 11.48
CA LYS A 351 17.13 -19.64 11.25
C LYS A 351 16.63 -21.01 10.84
N GLY A 352 17.23 -21.58 9.80
CA GLY A 352 16.96 -22.95 9.37
C GLY A 352 17.69 -23.99 10.22
N LYS A 353 17.34 -25.27 10.03
CA LYS A 353 18.21 -26.38 10.45
C LYS A 353 19.50 -26.45 9.63
N SER A 354 19.46 -25.92 8.41
CA SER A 354 20.56 -25.72 7.49
C SER A 354 20.32 -24.46 6.66
N CYS A 355 21.39 -23.85 6.15
CA CYS A 355 21.38 -22.69 5.28
C CYS A 355 20.35 -22.85 4.14
N CYS A 356 19.41 -21.90 4.02
CA CYS A 356 18.39 -21.84 2.97
C CYS A 356 17.49 -23.10 2.88
N ASP A 357 17.44 -23.93 3.92
CA ASP A 357 16.64 -25.16 3.93
C ASP A 357 15.22 -24.93 4.46
N LEU A 358 14.42 -24.25 3.64
CA LEU A 358 12.97 -24.14 3.81
C LEU A 358 12.24 -25.49 3.66
N SER A 359 12.91 -26.54 3.15
CA SER A 359 12.30 -27.86 2.98
C SER A 359 12.05 -28.57 4.32
N SER A 360 12.77 -28.16 5.38
CA SER A 360 12.65 -28.74 6.72
C SER A 360 11.45 -28.24 7.54
N PHE A 361 10.86 -27.09 7.17
CA PHE A 361 9.71 -26.51 7.85
C PHE A 361 8.39 -27.16 7.43
N ASP A 362 7.43 -27.27 8.33
CA ASP A 362 6.11 -27.83 8.04
C ASP A 362 5.15 -26.80 7.41
N GLY A 363 3.95 -27.22 7.05
CA GLY A 363 2.93 -26.32 6.49
C GLY A 363 2.49 -25.22 7.45
N GLU A 364 2.50 -25.47 8.77
CA GLU A 364 2.10 -24.49 9.78
C GLU A 364 3.04 -23.29 9.81
N PHE A 365 4.33 -23.50 9.53
CA PHE A 365 5.28 -22.41 9.34
C PHE A 365 4.90 -21.52 8.15
N PHE A 366 4.61 -22.11 6.99
CA PHE A 366 4.25 -21.35 5.77
C PHE A 366 2.89 -20.65 5.90
N ASP A 367 1.96 -21.20 6.70
CA ASP A 367 0.62 -20.64 6.91
C ASP A 367 0.61 -19.22 7.52
N LYS A 368 1.75 -18.77 8.07
CA LYS A 368 1.98 -17.41 8.60
C LYS A 368 2.19 -16.35 7.52
N PHE A 369 2.45 -16.75 6.28
CA PHE A 369 2.84 -15.85 5.20
C PHE A 369 1.80 -15.83 4.07
N ASP A 370 1.67 -14.67 3.44
CA ASP A 370 0.83 -14.43 2.27
C ASP A 370 1.61 -14.56 0.97
N ALA A 371 2.91 -14.25 1.02
CA ALA A 371 3.84 -14.47 -0.09
C ALA A 371 5.17 -15.08 0.40
N VAL A 372 5.70 -15.99 -0.41
CA VAL A 372 7.00 -16.64 -0.20
C VAL A 372 7.87 -16.39 -1.44
N VAL A 373 9.02 -15.77 -1.22
CA VAL A 373 10.02 -15.47 -2.25
C VAL A 373 11.26 -16.30 -1.98
N VAL A 374 11.72 -17.03 -2.99
CA VAL A 374 12.93 -17.83 -2.91
C VAL A 374 13.94 -17.39 -3.96
N ALA A 375 15.20 -17.29 -3.56
CA ALA A 375 16.33 -17.04 -4.44
C ALA A 375 17.48 -17.97 -4.06
N ARG A 376 18.42 -18.17 -4.99
CA ARG A 376 19.63 -18.99 -4.78
C ARG A 376 19.36 -20.39 -4.21
N CYS A 377 18.24 -21.00 -4.60
CA CYS A 377 17.86 -22.34 -4.17
C CYS A 377 17.80 -23.31 -5.35
N SER A 378 18.09 -24.58 -5.10
CA SER A 378 18.13 -25.59 -6.16
C SER A 378 16.74 -25.84 -6.74
N LEU A 379 16.69 -26.37 -7.96
CA LEU A 379 15.44 -26.73 -8.63
C LEU A 379 14.56 -27.66 -7.76
N ALA A 380 15.17 -28.61 -7.06
CA ALA A 380 14.48 -29.49 -6.14
C ALA A 380 13.83 -28.72 -4.97
N ILE A 381 14.54 -27.75 -4.39
CA ILE A 381 14.02 -26.93 -3.29
C ILE A 381 12.88 -26.03 -3.77
N LYS A 382 13.01 -25.37 -4.93
CA LYS A 382 11.94 -24.57 -5.53
C LYS A 382 10.64 -25.37 -5.67
N LYS A 383 10.73 -26.60 -6.21
CA LYS A 383 9.58 -27.52 -6.33
C LYS A 383 8.94 -27.84 -4.99
N VAL A 384 9.75 -28.21 -3.99
CA VAL A 384 9.25 -28.58 -2.66
C VAL A 384 8.53 -27.41 -1.99
N ILE A 385 9.11 -26.20 -2.03
CA ILE A 385 8.51 -25.01 -1.40
C ILE A 385 7.22 -24.61 -2.13
N ASN A 386 7.24 -24.57 -3.46
CA ASN A 386 6.05 -24.26 -4.24
C ASN A 386 4.90 -25.24 -3.95
N ALA A 387 5.21 -26.54 -3.86
CA ALA A 387 4.23 -27.57 -3.50
C ALA A 387 3.68 -27.39 -2.07
N LYS A 388 4.48 -26.85 -1.13
CA LYS A 388 3.99 -26.50 0.22
C LYS A 388 3.08 -25.27 0.19
N CYS A 389 3.44 -24.23 -0.55
CA CYS A 389 2.60 -23.04 -0.74
C CYS A 389 1.20 -23.38 -1.31
N ARG A 390 1.14 -24.39 -2.19
CA ARG A 390 -0.11 -24.93 -2.76
C ARG A 390 -0.95 -25.78 -1.79
N LYS A 391 -0.37 -26.30 -0.72
CA LYS A 391 -1.03 -27.21 0.24
C LYS A 391 -1.55 -26.51 1.50
N ARG A 392 -1.62 -25.17 1.50
CA ARG A 392 -2.04 -24.35 2.65
C ARG A 392 -3.33 -24.86 3.29
N SER A 393 -3.32 -24.94 4.61
CA SER A 393 -4.42 -25.46 5.43
C SER A 393 -5.57 -24.46 5.60
N LYS A 394 -5.31 -23.16 5.45
CA LYS A 394 -6.19 -22.04 5.89
C LYS A 394 -7.07 -21.38 4.82
N GLY A 395 -7.34 -22.04 3.69
CA GLY A 395 -8.32 -21.55 2.69
C GLY A 395 -7.87 -20.39 1.79
N THR A 396 -6.90 -19.56 2.20
CA THR A 396 -6.25 -18.53 1.36
C THR A 396 -4.95 -19.07 0.76
N GLN A 397 -4.69 -18.82 -0.52
CA GLN A 397 -3.49 -19.29 -1.23
C GLN A 397 -2.25 -18.50 -0.83
N ILE A 398 -1.08 -19.15 -0.74
CA ILE A 398 0.21 -18.46 -0.59
C ILE A 398 0.75 -18.17 -1.98
N ALA A 399 1.02 -16.89 -2.27
CA ALA A 399 1.70 -16.49 -3.49
C ALA A 399 3.16 -16.96 -3.46
N PHE A 400 3.61 -17.66 -4.49
CA PHE A 400 4.97 -18.16 -4.57
C PHE A 400 5.75 -17.47 -5.68
N TYR A 401 6.97 -17.05 -5.36
CA TYR A 401 7.89 -16.44 -6.31
C TYR A 401 9.26 -17.10 -6.21
N ALA A 402 9.89 -17.35 -7.36
CA ALA A 402 11.31 -17.68 -7.42
C ALA A 402 12.02 -16.63 -8.27
N VAL A 403 13.21 -16.18 -7.84
CA VAL A 403 14.00 -15.21 -8.58
C VAL A 403 15.46 -15.65 -8.67
N ASP A 404 16.02 -15.52 -9.86
CA ASP A 404 17.44 -15.78 -10.12
C ASP A 404 18.04 -14.66 -10.96
N CYS A 405 19.25 -14.26 -10.58
CA CYS A 405 20.08 -13.32 -11.30
C CYS A 405 21.42 -13.98 -11.58
N ARG A 406 21.81 -14.03 -12.86
CA ARG A 406 23.09 -14.59 -13.33
C ARG A 406 23.74 -13.54 -14.23
N ASP A 407 24.55 -12.68 -13.63
CA ASP A 407 25.27 -11.57 -14.28
C ASP A 407 24.36 -10.62 -15.05
N SER A 408 24.26 -10.82 -16.35
CA SER A 408 23.53 -9.99 -17.29
C SER A 408 22.14 -10.55 -17.61
N CYS A 409 21.75 -11.67 -16.98
CA CYS A 409 20.46 -12.34 -17.20
C CYS A 409 19.69 -12.49 -15.90
N GLY A 410 18.36 -12.44 -16.01
CA GLY A 410 17.45 -12.58 -14.87
C GLY A 410 16.21 -13.38 -15.20
N GLU A 411 15.68 -14.05 -14.18
CA GLU A 411 14.43 -14.79 -14.24
C GLU A 411 13.59 -14.53 -12.99
N ILE A 412 12.29 -14.31 -13.16
CA ILE A 412 11.30 -14.35 -12.08
C ILE A 412 10.22 -15.36 -12.49
N PHE A 413 9.93 -16.31 -11.62
CA PHE A 413 8.77 -17.19 -11.72
C PHE A 413 7.69 -16.75 -10.73
N VAL A 414 6.43 -16.84 -11.14
CA VAL A 414 5.25 -16.49 -10.35
C VAL A 414 4.26 -17.64 -10.35
N ASP A 415 3.77 -18.02 -9.16
CA ASP A 415 2.65 -18.93 -8.99
C ASP A 415 1.66 -18.37 -7.95
N LEU A 416 0.55 -17.84 -8.45
CA LEU A 416 -0.58 -17.35 -7.63
C LEU A 416 -1.73 -18.36 -7.56
N GLN A 417 -1.56 -19.57 -8.09
CA GLN A 417 -2.56 -20.63 -8.10
C GLN A 417 -3.87 -20.21 -8.82
N ASN A 418 -5.01 -20.11 -8.14
CA ASN A 418 -6.27 -19.63 -8.74
C ASN A 418 -6.52 -18.20 -8.25
N TYR A 419 -6.00 -17.23 -8.98
CA TYR A 419 -5.94 -15.84 -8.55
C TYR A 419 -6.97 -14.97 -9.28
N THR A 420 -7.77 -14.25 -8.50
CA THR A 420 -8.74 -13.27 -9.03
C THR A 420 -8.22 -11.87 -8.77
N TYR A 421 -8.24 -11.02 -9.79
CA TYR A 421 -7.82 -9.63 -9.68
C TYR A 421 -8.76 -8.68 -10.43
N ALA A 422 -8.76 -7.42 -10.00
CA ALA A 422 -9.57 -6.37 -10.57
C ALA A 422 -8.82 -5.66 -11.71
N GLN A 423 -9.29 -5.82 -12.94
CA GLN A 423 -8.78 -5.12 -14.11
C GLN A 423 -9.62 -3.86 -14.39
N LYS A 424 -8.97 -2.70 -14.53
CA LYS A 424 -9.63 -1.47 -14.96
C LYS A 424 -9.82 -1.50 -16.48
N SER A 425 -11.07 -1.45 -16.92
CA SER A 425 -11.47 -1.29 -18.32
C SER A 425 -12.16 0.08 -18.52
N PRO A 426 -12.26 0.58 -19.77
CA PRO A 426 -12.99 1.81 -20.07
C PRO A 426 -14.46 1.79 -19.59
N ASP A 427 -15.07 0.60 -19.50
CA ASP A 427 -16.48 0.39 -19.15
C ASP A 427 -16.69 0.06 -17.65
N GLY A 428 -15.62 0.03 -16.84
CA GLY A 428 -15.67 -0.28 -15.41
C GLY A 428 -14.58 -1.25 -14.96
N THR A 429 -14.70 -1.75 -13.73
CA THR A 429 -13.77 -2.75 -13.16
C THR A 429 -14.33 -4.15 -13.38
N ILE A 430 -13.53 -5.03 -13.97
CA ILE A 430 -13.89 -6.43 -14.26
C ILE A 430 -13.01 -7.34 -13.40
N ASP A 431 -13.62 -8.33 -12.75
CA ASP A 431 -12.89 -9.38 -12.06
C ASP A 431 -12.38 -10.42 -13.07
N CYS A 432 -11.06 -10.60 -13.11
CA CYS A 432 -10.36 -11.51 -14.00
C CYS A 432 -9.78 -12.68 -13.18
N LEU A 433 -10.04 -13.91 -13.63
CA LEU A 433 -9.47 -15.12 -13.03
C LEU A 433 -8.27 -15.61 -13.85
N LEU A 434 -7.12 -15.73 -13.20
CA LEU A 434 -5.92 -16.35 -13.76
C LEU A 434 -5.59 -17.64 -13.01
N LYS A 435 -5.33 -18.69 -13.77
CA LYS A 435 -4.83 -19.98 -13.26
C LYS A 435 -3.36 -20.12 -13.54
N TYR A 436 -2.57 -20.39 -12.52
CA TYR A 436 -1.13 -20.58 -12.61
C TYR A 436 -0.77 -22.07 -12.51
N PRO A 437 0.13 -22.59 -13.35
CA PRO A 437 0.72 -23.91 -13.14
C PRO A 437 1.74 -23.85 -11.99
N SER A 438 1.98 -24.99 -11.34
CA SER A 438 3.04 -25.10 -10.33
C SER A 438 4.39 -24.91 -11.00
N PHE A 439 5.41 -24.63 -10.20
CA PHE A 439 6.77 -24.55 -10.71
C PHE A 439 7.18 -25.84 -11.43
N GLU A 440 6.80 -27.00 -10.88
CA GLU A 440 7.07 -28.30 -11.49
C GLU A 440 6.32 -28.50 -12.81
N GLU A 441 5.03 -28.18 -12.88
CA GLU A 441 4.24 -28.26 -14.12
C GLU A 441 4.83 -27.34 -15.19
N ALA A 442 5.21 -26.12 -14.84
CA ALA A 442 5.74 -25.14 -15.80
C ALA A 442 7.07 -25.58 -16.41
N ILE A 443 8.04 -26.03 -15.61
CA ILE A 443 9.36 -26.45 -16.13
C ILE A 443 9.33 -27.81 -16.82
N THR A 444 8.26 -28.59 -16.67
CA THR A 444 8.07 -29.89 -17.35
C THR A 444 7.28 -29.78 -18.65
N VAL A 445 6.76 -28.58 -19.00
CA VAL A 445 6.11 -28.35 -20.30
C VAL A 445 7.08 -28.73 -21.44
N PRO A 446 6.66 -29.61 -22.36
CA PRO A 446 7.51 -30.01 -23.48
C PRO A 446 7.92 -28.81 -24.34
N TRP A 447 9.20 -28.68 -24.65
CA TRP A 447 9.71 -27.48 -25.34
C TRP A 447 9.12 -27.31 -26.75
N GLN A 448 8.75 -28.40 -27.41
CA GLN A 448 8.10 -28.35 -28.73
C GLN A 448 6.67 -27.80 -28.71
N THR A 449 5.99 -27.77 -27.57
CA THR A 449 4.64 -27.21 -27.46
C THR A 449 4.65 -25.71 -27.18
N LEU A 450 5.80 -25.17 -26.77
CA LEU A 450 5.94 -23.74 -26.50
C LEU A 450 5.91 -22.92 -27.80
N PRO A 451 5.43 -21.67 -27.76
CA PRO A 451 5.46 -20.79 -28.91
C PRO A 451 6.86 -20.65 -29.50
N LYS A 452 6.98 -20.65 -30.84
CA LYS A 452 8.28 -20.46 -31.52
C LYS A 452 8.99 -19.14 -31.17
N ARG A 453 8.25 -18.17 -30.61
CA ARG A 453 8.75 -16.87 -30.18
C ARG A 453 9.30 -16.87 -28.76
N THR A 454 9.15 -17.97 -28.01
CA THR A 454 9.61 -18.06 -26.62
C THR A 454 11.10 -17.79 -26.55
N THR A 455 11.49 -16.95 -25.59
CA THR A 455 12.87 -16.48 -25.48
C THR A 455 13.85 -17.63 -25.27
N LYS A 456 15.02 -17.50 -25.91
CA LYS A 456 16.12 -18.46 -25.81
C LYS A 456 16.69 -18.55 -24.40
N LEU A 457 16.55 -17.47 -23.63
CA LEU A 457 17.00 -17.41 -22.24
C LEU A 457 16.30 -18.44 -21.36
N TYR A 458 15.00 -18.67 -21.57
CA TYR A 458 14.26 -19.67 -20.81
C TYR A 458 14.91 -21.05 -20.93
N PHE A 459 15.14 -21.51 -22.17
CA PHE A 459 15.75 -22.81 -22.42
C PHE A 459 17.19 -22.91 -21.88
N ALA A 460 17.97 -21.84 -22.03
CA ALA A 460 19.34 -21.79 -21.50
C ALA A 460 19.36 -21.90 -19.97
N MET A 461 18.47 -21.20 -19.26
CA MET A 461 18.33 -21.31 -17.81
C MET A 461 17.98 -22.73 -17.37
N ARG A 462 17.05 -23.40 -18.06
CA ARG A 462 16.69 -24.81 -17.79
C ARG A 462 17.87 -25.78 -17.96
N VAL A 463 18.72 -25.56 -18.97
CA VAL A 463 19.94 -26.37 -19.18
C VAL A 463 20.92 -26.17 -18.02
N ILE A 464 21.16 -24.93 -17.58
CA ILE A 464 22.06 -24.63 -16.47
C ILE A 464 21.56 -25.24 -15.16
N GLU A 465 20.27 -25.08 -14.85
CA GLU A 465 19.69 -25.67 -13.62
C GLU A 465 19.74 -27.20 -13.64
N SER A 466 19.55 -27.82 -14.81
CA SER A 466 19.67 -29.28 -14.96
C SER A 466 21.11 -29.74 -14.75
N PHE A 467 22.09 -28.97 -15.22
CA PHE A 467 23.51 -29.24 -14.99
C PHE A 467 23.85 -29.15 -13.51
N GLU A 468 23.44 -28.07 -12.84
CA GLU A 468 23.67 -27.89 -11.40
C GLU A 468 23.07 -29.06 -10.60
N GLN A 469 21.86 -29.50 -10.96
CA GLN A 469 21.23 -30.65 -10.33
C GLN A 469 21.98 -31.96 -10.59
N ALA A 470 22.43 -32.21 -11.82
CA ALA A 470 23.12 -33.44 -12.19
C ALA A 470 24.49 -33.58 -11.51
N GLU A 471 25.22 -32.47 -11.39
CA GLU A 471 26.56 -32.41 -10.77
C GLU A 471 26.50 -32.14 -9.26
N GLY A 472 25.32 -31.95 -8.68
CA GLY A 472 25.14 -31.63 -7.27
C GLY A 472 25.74 -30.28 -6.85
N ARG A 473 25.80 -29.31 -7.78
CA ARG A 473 26.30 -27.95 -7.52
C ARG A 473 25.21 -27.11 -6.85
N ASN A 474 25.59 -26.16 -6.01
CA ASN A 474 24.65 -25.13 -5.58
C ASN A 474 24.39 -24.13 -6.72
N PRO A 475 23.23 -23.44 -6.72
CA PRO A 475 22.94 -22.41 -7.69
C PRO A 475 24.03 -21.34 -7.75
N GLY A 476 24.59 -21.14 -8.95
CA GLY A 476 25.67 -20.18 -9.19
C GLY A 476 27.08 -20.70 -8.87
N GLU A 477 27.25 -21.96 -8.43
CA GLU A 477 28.58 -22.60 -8.30
C GLU A 477 29.04 -23.21 -9.63
N THR A 478 29.01 -22.40 -10.68
CA THR A 478 29.37 -22.78 -12.05
C THR A 478 30.53 -21.94 -12.58
N SER A 479 31.21 -22.45 -13.60
CA SER A 479 32.32 -21.77 -14.24
C SER A 479 32.38 -22.09 -15.73
N LEU A 480 33.18 -21.33 -16.49
CA LEU A 480 33.44 -21.63 -17.90
C LEU A 480 34.10 -23.00 -18.12
N ALA A 481 34.76 -23.57 -17.10
CA ALA A 481 35.33 -24.92 -17.19
C ALA A 481 34.25 -26.00 -17.31
N ASP A 482 33.02 -25.71 -16.87
CA ASP A 482 31.88 -26.62 -16.93
C ASP A 482 31.21 -26.64 -18.32
N LEU A 483 31.55 -25.68 -19.21
CA LEU A 483 30.94 -25.53 -20.53
C LEU A 483 30.92 -26.82 -21.37
N PRO A 484 32.00 -27.63 -21.44
CA PRO A 484 31.96 -28.88 -22.23
C PRO A 484 30.87 -29.84 -21.75
N THR A 485 30.70 -30.00 -20.44
CA THR A 485 29.67 -30.85 -19.83
C THR A 485 28.27 -30.27 -20.07
N VAL A 486 28.12 -28.96 -19.93
CA VAL A 486 26.86 -28.24 -20.20
C VAL A 486 26.43 -28.38 -21.66
N LEU A 487 27.37 -28.38 -22.61
CA LEU A 487 27.05 -28.58 -24.03
C LEU A 487 26.61 -30.01 -24.33
N VAL A 488 27.18 -31.02 -23.65
CA VAL A 488 26.70 -32.40 -23.73
C VAL A 488 25.27 -32.49 -23.20
N LEU A 489 25.00 -31.92 -22.02
CA LEU A 489 23.67 -31.93 -21.43
C LEU A 489 22.64 -31.15 -22.27
N ARG A 490 23.03 -30.02 -22.85
CA ARG A 490 22.19 -29.25 -23.79
C ARG A 490 21.72 -30.15 -24.93
N LYS A 491 22.64 -30.93 -25.51
CA LYS A 491 22.33 -31.83 -26.61
C LYS A 491 21.38 -32.94 -26.18
N GLU A 492 21.64 -33.57 -25.04
CA GLU A 492 20.78 -34.62 -24.48
C GLU A 492 19.36 -34.11 -24.21
N LEU A 493 19.22 -32.92 -23.62
CA LEU A 493 17.92 -32.29 -23.35
C LEU A 493 17.19 -31.93 -24.65
N CYS A 494 17.90 -31.39 -25.65
CA CYS A 494 17.33 -31.09 -26.97
C CYS A 494 16.86 -32.37 -27.68
N GLU A 495 17.62 -33.46 -27.63
CA GLU A 495 17.24 -34.75 -28.20
C GLU A 495 16.02 -35.34 -27.49
N ALA A 496 16.01 -35.35 -26.15
CA ALA A 496 14.89 -35.84 -25.35
C ALA A 496 13.58 -35.08 -25.60
N GLN A 497 13.67 -33.76 -25.79
CA GLN A 497 12.53 -32.88 -26.07
C GLN A 497 12.27 -32.69 -27.58
N SER A 498 12.98 -33.39 -28.47
CA SER A 498 12.88 -33.17 -29.93
C SER A 498 12.95 -31.68 -30.34
N PHE A 499 13.84 -30.94 -29.68
CA PHE A 499 13.99 -29.49 -29.81
C PHE A 499 15.26 -29.11 -30.57
N ASN A 500 15.22 -28.00 -31.31
CA ASN A 500 16.36 -27.58 -32.13
C ASN A 500 17.42 -26.90 -31.26
N GLU A 501 18.62 -27.50 -31.18
CA GLU A 501 19.76 -27.01 -30.40
C GLU A 501 20.16 -25.56 -30.72
N SER A 502 19.92 -25.07 -31.94
CA SER A 502 20.18 -23.66 -32.32
C SER A 502 19.33 -22.63 -31.58
N GLN A 503 18.25 -23.06 -30.92
CA GLN A 503 17.44 -22.24 -30.03
C GLN A 503 18.11 -21.99 -28.68
N ILE A 504 19.22 -22.69 -28.38
CA ILE A 504 20.00 -22.52 -27.16
C ILE A 504 21.45 -22.16 -27.54
N PRO A 505 21.75 -20.86 -27.79
CA PRO A 505 23.05 -20.44 -28.30
C PRO A 505 24.17 -20.72 -27.28
N VAL A 506 25.32 -21.21 -27.79
CA VAL A 506 26.50 -21.49 -26.95
C VAL A 506 26.95 -20.24 -26.19
N GLY A 507 27.01 -19.09 -26.87
CA GLY A 507 27.41 -17.82 -26.24
C GLY A 507 26.50 -17.36 -25.12
N LEU A 508 25.23 -17.78 -25.10
CA LEU A 508 24.33 -17.51 -23.97
C LEU A 508 24.66 -18.40 -22.76
N LEU A 509 24.95 -19.68 -23.00
CA LEU A 509 25.40 -20.60 -21.93
C LEU A 509 26.75 -20.19 -21.36
N GLU A 510 27.70 -19.78 -22.22
CA GLU A 510 29.00 -19.25 -21.78
C GLU A 510 28.83 -18.06 -20.83
N ARG A 511 27.93 -17.11 -21.16
CA ARG A 511 27.62 -15.98 -20.29
C ARG A 511 27.01 -16.40 -18.97
N LEU A 512 26.03 -17.30 -18.98
CA LEU A 512 25.38 -17.80 -17.76
C LEU A 512 26.35 -18.57 -16.85
N LEU A 513 27.37 -19.21 -17.42
CA LEU A 513 28.41 -19.93 -16.68
C LEU A 513 29.54 -19.02 -16.18
N ALA A 514 29.92 -18.00 -16.96
CA ALA A 514 30.93 -17.02 -16.59
C ALA A 514 30.42 -16.03 -15.54
N GLY A 515 29.13 -15.74 -15.59
CA GLY A 515 28.46 -14.67 -14.90
C GLY A 515 27.68 -15.11 -13.67
N THR A 516 28.38 -15.61 -12.66
CA THR A 516 27.76 -15.95 -11.37
C THR A 516 27.67 -14.76 -10.42
N ARG A 517 28.37 -13.67 -10.77
CA ARG A 517 28.30 -12.38 -10.06
C ARG A 517 27.03 -11.65 -10.43
N GLU A 518 26.50 -10.88 -9.50
CA GLU A 518 25.30 -10.09 -9.74
C GLU A 518 25.65 -8.68 -10.19
N TYR A 519 25.03 -8.21 -11.27
CA TYR A 519 25.22 -6.85 -11.74
C TYR A 519 24.17 -5.94 -11.08
N PRO A 520 24.56 -4.92 -10.29
CA PRO A 520 23.60 -4.11 -9.52
C PRO A 520 22.46 -3.50 -10.35
N PRO A 521 22.69 -3.00 -11.60
CA PRO A 521 21.60 -2.55 -12.45
C PRO A 521 20.56 -3.64 -12.79
N VAL A 522 20.99 -4.89 -12.97
CA VAL A 522 20.08 -6.02 -13.21
C VAL A 522 19.31 -6.35 -11.95
N CYS A 523 19.99 -6.33 -10.80
CA CYS A 523 19.35 -6.51 -9.49
C CYS A 523 18.23 -5.50 -9.24
N ALA A 524 18.46 -4.23 -9.57
CA ALA A 524 17.47 -3.17 -9.44
C ALA A 524 16.25 -3.39 -10.34
N ILE A 525 16.47 -3.84 -11.59
CA ILE A 525 15.38 -4.16 -12.54
C ILE A 525 14.55 -5.34 -12.01
N LEU A 526 15.20 -6.45 -11.68
CA LEU A 526 14.53 -7.66 -11.21
C LEU A 526 13.84 -7.45 -9.86
N GLY A 527 14.53 -6.84 -8.89
CA GLY A 527 13.99 -6.54 -7.57
C GLY A 527 12.85 -5.51 -7.61
N GLY A 528 12.90 -4.56 -8.55
CA GLY A 528 11.79 -3.65 -8.85
C GLY A 528 10.55 -4.36 -9.37
N ILE A 529 10.71 -5.18 -10.41
CA ILE A 529 9.62 -5.94 -11.01
C ILE A 529 9.03 -6.93 -10.00
N LEU A 530 9.87 -7.70 -9.31
CA LEU A 530 9.43 -8.64 -8.28
C LEU A 530 8.66 -7.95 -7.15
N GLY A 531 9.15 -6.79 -6.69
CA GLY A 531 8.47 -5.99 -5.67
C GLY A 531 7.08 -5.56 -6.12
N GLN A 532 6.98 -5.07 -7.35
CA GLN A 532 5.70 -4.68 -7.94
C GLN A 532 4.75 -5.87 -8.10
N GLU A 533 5.23 -7.04 -8.54
CA GLU A 533 4.40 -8.23 -8.71
C GLU A 533 3.86 -8.77 -7.38
N VAL A 534 4.65 -8.72 -6.30
CA VAL A 534 4.18 -9.06 -4.95
C VAL A 534 3.12 -8.06 -4.47
N ILE A 535 3.32 -6.76 -4.71
CA ILE A 535 2.33 -5.72 -4.37
C ILE A 535 1.03 -5.95 -5.16
N LYS A 536 1.09 -6.28 -6.45
CA LYS A 536 -0.10 -6.59 -7.26
C LYS A 536 -0.85 -7.80 -6.73
N ALA A 537 -0.15 -8.88 -6.36
CA ALA A 537 -0.76 -10.08 -5.81
C ALA A 537 -1.45 -9.85 -4.47
N ILE A 538 -0.86 -9.03 -3.60
CA ILE A 538 -1.46 -8.66 -2.31
C ILE A 538 -2.65 -7.71 -2.51
N SER A 539 -2.52 -6.76 -3.43
CA SER A 539 -3.49 -5.67 -3.60
C SER A 539 -4.73 -6.04 -4.41
N GLY A 540 -4.68 -7.12 -5.20
CA GLY A 540 -5.73 -7.43 -6.17
C GLY A 540 -5.79 -6.48 -7.35
N LYS A 541 -4.81 -5.58 -7.52
CA LYS A 541 -4.85 -4.48 -8.49
C LYS A 541 -3.74 -4.57 -9.54
N GLY A 542 -4.13 -4.37 -10.80
CA GLY A 542 -3.23 -4.39 -11.95
C GLY A 542 -3.02 -5.80 -12.49
N ASP A 543 -2.61 -5.88 -13.76
CA ASP A 543 -2.39 -7.16 -14.42
C ASP A 543 -1.14 -7.84 -13.85
N PRO A 544 -1.28 -9.00 -13.18
CA PRO A 544 -0.15 -9.75 -12.68
C PRO A 544 0.54 -10.49 -13.82
N LEU A 545 1.84 -10.69 -13.67
CA LEU A 545 2.65 -11.46 -14.58
C LEU A 545 2.27 -12.94 -14.53
N LYS A 546 2.15 -13.59 -15.69
CA LYS A 546 1.92 -15.03 -15.81
C LYS A 546 2.83 -15.63 -16.90
N ASN A 547 3.73 -16.55 -16.58
CA ASN A 547 4.22 -16.96 -15.25
C ASN A 547 5.75 -16.86 -15.11
N PHE A 548 6.46 -16.55 -16.21
CA PHE A 548 7.87 -16.22 -16.19
C PHE A 548 8.13 -14.80 -16.71
N PHE A 549 8.98 -14.07 -16.01
CA PHE A 549 9.67 -12.90 -16.51
C PHE A 549 11.12 -13.26 -16.82
N LEU A 550 11.61 -12.91 -18.00
CA LEU A 550 12.98 -13.17 -18.42
C LEU A 550 13.62 -11.88 -18.92
N PHE A 551 14.80 -11.55 -18.41
CA PHE A 551 15.53 -10.34 -18.76
C PHE A 551 16.94 -10.66 -19.23
N ASP A 552 17.36 -10.07 -20.35
CA ASP A 552 18.74 -10.11 -20.84
C ASP A 552 19.25 -8.68 -21.13
N VAL A 553 20.36 -8.29 -20.51
CA VAL A 553 21.00 -6.97 -20.73
C VAL A 553 21.46 -6.79 -22.18
N VAL A 554 21.85 -7.86 -22.88
CA VAL A 554 22.44 -7.75 -24.23
C VAL A 554 21.44 -7.25 -25.25
N ASP A 555 20.18 -7.68 -25.17
CA ASP A 555 19.12 -7.13 -26.02
C ASP A 555 18.28 -6.06 -25.31
N GLY A 556 18.46 -5.90 -24.00
CA GLY A 556 17.77 -4.92 -23.16
C GLY A 556 16.29 -5.24 -22.97
N LYS A 557 15.86 -6.48 -23.21
CA LYS A 557 14.44 -6.87 -23.20
C LYS A 557 14.09 -7.62 -21.93
N GLY A 558 12.98 -7.20 -21.32
CA GLY A 558 12.22 -8.00 -20.37
C GLY A 558 11.01 -8.60 -21.08
N VAL A 559 10.91 -9.94 -21.10
CA VAL A 559 9.85 -10.68 -21.79
C VAL A 559 9.04 -11.47 -20.78
N ILE A 560 7.72 -11.42 -20.92
CA ILE A 560 6.80 -12.26 -20.15
C ILE A 560 6.47 -13.49 -20.99
N GLU A 561 6.68 -14.68 -20.43
CA GLU A 561 6.35 -15.96 -21.05
C GLU A 561 5.31 -16.68 -20.20
N ASP A 562 4.18 -17.05 -20.82
CA ASP A 562 3.20 -17.95 -20.22
C ASP A 562 3.59 -19.40 -20.57
N ILE A 563 4.29 -20.04 -19.63
CA ILE A 563 4.71 -21.43 -19.71
C ILE A 563 3.68 -22.27 -18.96
N SER A 564 2.55 -22.49 -19.62
CA SER A 564 1.45 -23.35 -19.16
C SER A 564 1.16 -24.43 -20.19
N ASN A 565 0.59 -25.56 -19.77
CA ASN A 565 0.17 -26.60 -20.72
C ASN A 565 -0.95 -26.06 -21.63
N PRO A 566 -0.86 -26.22 -22.97
CA PRO A 566 -1.85 -25.68 -23.91
C PRO A 566 -3.27 -26.23 -23.74
N THR A 567 -3.44 -27.33 -23.00
CA THR A 567 -4.73 -27.95 -22.71
C THR A 567 -5.47 -27.35 -21.50
N GLU A 568 -4.84 -26.43 -20.76
CA GLU A 568 -5.38 -25.82 -19.54
C GLU A 568 -5.74 -24.34 -19.69
N THR A 569 -5.40 -23.72 -20.83
CA THR A 569 -5.84 -22.38 -21.25
C THR A 569 -7.17 -22.45 -22.00
#